data_AF-A0A1F2TMV2-F1
#
_entry.id   AF-A0A1F2TMV2-F1
#
_cell.length_a   1.000
_cell.length_b   1.000
_cell.length_c   1.000
_cell.angle_alpha   90.00
_cell.angle_beta   90.00
_cell.angle_gamma   90.00
#
_symmetry.space_group_name_H-M   'P 1'
#
loop_
_entity.id
_entity.type
_entity.pdbx_description
1 polymer ?
#
loop_
_entity_poly.entity_id
_entity_poly.type
_entity_poly.pdbx_seq_one_letter_code
_entity_poly.pdbx_strand_id
1 'polypeptide(L)' 'MRSALLAVKGVTRATVSFEDHEAVVTYNPHEATVEALIVAVERAEGLAPYTATIKGPAPQGSAR' A
#
# COMPACT_ATOMS: atom_id res chain seq x y z
N MET A 1 -1.40 10.35 3.07
CA MET A 1 -0.91 8.96 2.84
C MET A 1 -1.85 7.86 3.35
N ARG A 2 -2.05 7.65 4.66
CA ARG A 2 -2.90 6.55 5.18
C ARG A 2 -4.31 6.52 4.55
N SER A 3 -4.96 7.67 4.45
CA SER A 3 -6.31 7.78 3.88
C SER A 3 -6.37 7.40 2.39
N ALA A 4 -5.30 7.65 1.63
CA ALA A 4 -5.23 7.30 0.21
C ALA A 4 -5.18 5.77 0.02
N LEU A 5 -4.43 5.06 0.87
CA LEU A 5 -4.39 3.61 0.88
C LEU A 5 -5.75 3.00 1.23
N LEU A 6 -6.46 3.56 2.22
CA LEU A 6 -7.79 3.10 2.60
C LEU A 6 -8.88 3.40 1.56
N ALA A 7 -8.64 4.36 0.66
CA ALA A 7 -9.54 4.67 -0.44
C ALA A 7 -9.47 3.64 -1.58
N VAL A 8 -8.42 2.83 -1.63
CA VAL A 8 -8.31 1.74 -2.61
C VAL A 8 -9.30 0.64 -2.26
N LYS A 9 -10.19 0.34 -3.20
CA LYS A 9 -11.18 -0.73 -3.05
C LYS A 9 -10.48 -2.06 -2.74
N GLY A 10 -10.95 -2.78 -1.72
CA GLY A 10 -10.34 -4.03 -1.27
C GLY A 10 -9.29 -3.86 -0.16
N VAL A 11 -8.87 -2.64 0.18
CA VAL A 11 -8.02 -2.41 1.36
C VAL A 11 -8.87 -2.45 2.62
N THR A 12 -8.47 -3.31 3.57
CA THR A 12 -9.16 -3.46 4.85
C THR A 12 -8.40 -2.77 5.98
N ARG A 13 -7.08 -2.65 5.87
CA ARG A 13 -6.24 -2.01 6.88
C ARG A 13 -5.01 -1.37 6.27
N ALA A 14 -4.66 -0.18 6.76
CA ALA A 14 -3.42 0.50 6.43
C ALA A 14 -2.81 1.10 7.72
N THR A 15 -1.56 0.75 7.98
CA THR A 15 -0.74 1.27 9.08
C THR A 15 0.50 1.92 8.47
N VAL A 16 0.81 3.16 8.86
CA VAL A 16 1.93 3.92 8.31
C VAL A 16 2.80 4.38 9.48
N SER A 17 4.10 4.08 9.42
CA SER A 17 5.13 4.61 10.29
C SER A 17 5.84 5.74 9.56
N PHE A 18 5.69 6.97 10.05
CA PHE A 18 6.41 8.13 9.51
C PHE A 18 7.87 8.17 9.97
N GLU A 19 8.17 7.56 11.12
CA GLU A 19 9.54 7.47 11.64
C GLU A 19 10.39 6.57 10.74
N ASP A 20 9.86 5.39 10.39
CA ASP A 20 10.57 4.41 9.56
C ASP A 20 10.33 4.60 8.06
N HIS A 21 9.40 5.49 7.68
CA HIS A 21 8.94 5.66 6.30
C HIS A 21 8.35 4.36 5.69
N GLU A 22 7.68 3.56 6.53
CA GLU A 22 7.13 2.26 6.15
C GLU A 22 5.60 2.24 6.22
N ALA A 23 4.98 1.47 5.33
CA ALA A 23 3.55 1.24 5.35
C ALA A 23 3.24 -0.25 5.23
N VAL A 24 2.38 -0.73 6.13
CA VAL A 24 1.83 -2.09 6.10
C VAL A 24 0.37 -2.02 5.72
N VAL A 25 0.01 -2.69 4.62
CA VAL A 25 -1.33 -2.68 4.06
C VAL A 25 -1.86 -4.10 3.97
N THR A 26 -3.08 -4.30 4.46
CA THR A 26 -3.86 -5.52 4.28
C THR A 26 -4.94 -5.25 3.24
N TYR A 27 -4.94 -6.03 2.17
CA TYR A 27 -5.86 -5.87 1.05
C TYR A 27 -6.34 -7.22 0.53
N ASN A 28 -7.49 -7.22 -0.13
CA ASN A 28 -8.01 -8.37 -0.86
C ASN A 28 -7.34 -8.44 -2.25
N PRO A 29 -6.53 -9.48 -2.55
CA PRO A 29 -5.86 -9.60 -3.85
C PRO A 29 -6.81 -9.82 -5.03
N HIS A 30 -8.09 -10.15 -4.79
CA HIS A 30 -9.11 -10.23 -5.84
C HIS A 30 -9.72 -8.85 -6.19
N GLU A 31 -9.50 -7.83 -5.36
CA GLU A 31 -10.09 -6.49 -5.54
C GLU A 31 -9.05 -5.38 -5.72
N ALA A 32 -7.84 -5.56 -5.19
CA ALA A 32 -6.72 -4.64 -5.32
C ALA A 32 -5.44 -5.37 -5.72
N THR A 33 -4.56 -4.68 -6.43
CA THR A 33 -3.20 -5.14 -6.74
C THR A 33 -2.18 -4.25 -6.05
N VAL A 34 -0.93 -4.73 -5.97
CA VAL A 34 0.15 -3.95 -5.37
C VAL A 34 0.41 -2.66 -6.15
N GLU A 35 0.30 -2.70 -7.48
CA GLU A 35 0.46 -1.52 -8.33
C GLU A 35 -0.60 -0.46 -8.00
N ALA A 36 -1.85 -0.87 -7.76
CA ALA A 36 -2.90 0.05 -7.36
C ALA A 36 -2.59 0.74 -6.02
N LEU A 37 -1.96 0.04 -5.08
CA LEU A 37 -1.51 0.61 -3.81
C LEU A 37 -0.37 1.61 -4.00
N ILE A 38 0.60 1.29 -4.85
CA ILE A 38 1.72 2.19 -5.17
C ILE A 38 1.19 3.47 -5.82
N VAL A 39 0.32 3.35 -6.83
CA VAL A 39 -0.31 4.50 -7.50
C VAL A 39 -1.12 5.34 -6.52
N ALA A 40 -1.82 4.72 -5.56
CA ALA A 40 -2.56 5.44 -4.54
C ALA A 40 -1.64 6.24 -3.59
N VAL A 41 -0.43 5.75 -3.31
CA VAL A 41 0.58 6.50 -2.55
C VAL A 41 1.14 7.65 -3.37
N GLU A 42 1.48 7.43 -4.64
CA GLU A 42 2.02 8.47 -5.52
C GLU A 42 1.01 9.60 -5.78
N ARG A 43 -0.28 9.27 -5.84
CA ARG A 43 -1.39 10.23 -5.96
C ARG A 43 -1.83 10.83 -4.64
N ALA A 44 -1.27 10.39 -3.51
CA ALA A 44 -1.65 10.94 -2.23
C ALA A 44 -1.22 12.41 -2.15
N GLU A 45 -2.16 13.30 -1.92
CA GLU A 45 -1.86 14.71 -1.71
C GLU A 45 -1.05 14.90 -0.42
N GLY A 46 -0.01 15.73 -0.51
CA GLY A 46 0.88 16.08 0.60
C GLY A 46 1.90 17.16 0.21
N LEU A 47 2.84 17.43 1.11
CA LEU A 47 3.82 18.52 0.98
C LEU A 47 4.87 18.29 -0.12
N ALA A 48 5.05 17.04 -0.56
CA ALA A 48 5.98 16.61 -1.58
C ALA A 48 5.45 15.32 -2.26
N PRO A 49 5.90 15.00 -3.48
CA PRO A 49 5.59 13.72 -4.11
C PRO A 49 6.14 12.56 -3.27
N TYR A 50 5.32 11.53 -3.08
CA TYR A 50 5.70 10.29 -2.39
C TYR A 50 5.96 9.19 -3.41
N THR A 51 6.94 8.33 -3.14
CA THR A 51 7.18 7.09 -3.88
C THR A 51 7.15 5.92 -2.91
N ALA A 52 6.67 4.76 -3.39
CA ALA A 52 6.59 3.54 -2.59
C ALA A 52 7.23 2.36 -3.33
N THR A 53 7.94 1.53 -2.59
CA THR A 53 8.50 0.27 -3.08
C THR A 53 8.14 -0.85 -2.12
N ILE A 54 8.04 -2.08 -2.64
CA ILE A 54 7.73 -3.25 -1.82
C ILE A 54 9.00 -3.63 -1.05
N LYS A 55 8.91 -3.63 0.28
CA LYS A 55 9.98 -4.14 1.14
C LYS A 55 9.84 -5.67 1.27
N GLY A 56 10.56 -6.41 0.42
CA GLY A 56 10.63 -7.89 0.44
C GLY A 56 9.87 -8.57 -0.71
N PRO A 57 10.07 -9.89 -0.91
CA PRO A 57 9.33 -10.62 -1.95
C PRO A 57 7.83 -10.54 -1.64
N ALA A 58 7.02 -10.23 -2.66
CA ALA A 58 5.57 -10.31 -2.57
C ALA A 58 5.18 -11.65 -1.93
N PRO A 59 4.17 -11.71 -1.04
CA PRO A 59 3.75 -12.95 -0.40
C PRO A 59 3.41 -13.96 -1.49
N GLN A 60 4.36 -14.84 -1.79
CA GLN A 60 4.15 -15.98 -2.65
C GLN A 60 3.18 -16.84 -1.87
N GLY A 61 1.92 -16.85 -2.34
CA GLY A 61 0.95 -17.82 -1.88
C GLY A 61 1.63 -19.17 -1.89
N SER A 62 1.74 -19.77 -0.70
CA SER A 62 2.28 -21.10 -0.48
C SER A 62 1.40 -22.07 -1.26
N ALA A 63 1.78 -22.31 -2.52
CA ALA A 63 1.22 -23.37 -3.32
C ALA A 63 1.80 -24.68 -2.80
N ARG A 64 0.97 -25.36 -1.99
CA ARG A 64 0.91 -26.79 -1.69
C ARG A 64 2.20 -27.55 -1.34
#